data_AF-A0AAJ1Y1N8-F1
#
_entry.id   AF-A0AAJ1Y1N8-F1
#
_cell.length_a   1.000
_cell.length_b   1.000
_cell.length_c   1.000
_cell.angle_alpha   90.00
_cell.angle_beta   90.00
_cell.angle_gamma   90.00
#
_symmetry.space_group_name_H-M   'P 1'
#
loop_
_entity.id
_entity.type
_entity.pdbx_description
1 polymer ?
#
loop_
_entity_poly.entity_id
_entity_poly.type
_entity_poly.pdbx_seq_one_letter_code
_entity_poly.pdbx_strand_id
1 'polypeptide(L)' 'MNVKIFSKNNCIQCKMAKRFLSENNIAFEEINIDAQPDAIDWLKEQGFQSVPVITSEATTVVGFRPDQLKQLAS' A
#
# COMPACT_ATOMS: atom_id res chain seq x y z
N MET A 1 -2.60 -1.60 14.78
CA MET A 1 -2.50 -0.87 13.50
C MET A 1 -1.34 -1.42 12.70
N ASN A 2 -1.59 -2.51 11.98
CA ASN A 2 -0.67 -3.04 10.99
C ASN A 2 -1.06 -2.54 9.59
N VAL A 3 -0.37 -1.50 9.09
CA VAL A 3 -0.56 -1.01 7.71
C VAL A 3 0.43 -1.74 6.82
N LYS A 4 -0.05 -2.32 5.72
CA LYS A 4 0.77 -2.96 4.70
C LYS A 4 0.63 -2.21 3.39
N ILE A 5 1.72 -1.99 2.69
CA ILE A 5 1.75 -1.38 1.38
C ILE A 5 2.36 -2.35 0.38
N PHE A 6 1.52 -2.82 -0.54
CA PHE A 6 1.94 -3.59 -1.70
C PHE A 6 2.48 -2.64 -2.76
N SER A 7 3.77 -2.76 -3.04
CA SER A 7 4.49 -1.92 -3.99
C SER A 7 5.13 -2.79 -5.09
N LYS A 8 5.56 -2.15 -6.18
CA LYS A 8 6.41 -2.77 -7.20
C LYS A 8 7.61 -1.87 -7.51
N ASN A 9 8.66 -2.44 -8.09
CA ASN A 9 9.79 -1.69 -8.59
C ASN A 9 9.34 -0.73 -9.69
N ASN A 10 10.02 0.41 -9.75
CA ASN A 10 9.74 1.46 -10.73
C ASN A 10 8.32 2.07 -10.68
N CYS A 11 7.65 2.01 -9.52
CA CYS A 11 6.32 2.60 -9.31
C CYS A 11 6.42 3.97 -8.59
N ILE A 12 6.19 5.06 -9.31
CA ILE A 12 6.22 6.43 -8.75
C ILE A 12 5.13 6.60 -7.68
N GLN A 13 3.91 6.11 -7.94
CA GLN A 13 2.80 6.20 -7.00
C GLN A 13 3.09 5.48 -5.67
N CYS A 14 3.78 4.34 -5.73
CA CYS A 14 4.18 3.58 -4.56
C CYS A 14 5.20 4.38 -3.72
N LYS A 15 6.18 5.04 -4.37
CA LYS A 15 7.11 5.94 -3.67
C LYS A 15 6.39 7.10 -2.98
N MET A 16 5.39 7.70 -3.64
CA MET A 16 4.59 8.77 -3.05
C MET A 16 3.77 8.30 -1.86
N ALA A 17 3.10 7.14 -1.95
CA ALA A 17 2.33 6.57 -0.86
C ALA A 17 3.20 6.28 0.38
N LYS A 18 4.37 5.64 0.19
CA LYS A 18 5.32 5.39 1.28
C LYS A 18 5.79 6.68 1.94
N ARG A 19 6.18 7.66 1.13
CA ARG A 19 6.61 8.98 1.64
C ARG A 19 5.50 9.64 2.45
N PHE A 20 4.26 9.60 1.98
CA PHE A 20 3.12 10.14 2.69
C PHE A 20 2.93 9.46 4.06
N LEU A 21 2.98 8.11 4.10
CA LEU A 21 2.86 7.37 5.36
C LEU A 21 4.00 7.71 6.34
N SER A 22 5.25 7.77 5.85
CA SER A 22 6.40 8.17 6.67
C SER A 22 6.30 9.60 7.18
N GLU A 23 5.87 10.56 6.35
CA GLU A 23 5.69 11.96 6.76
C GLU A 23 4.61 12.13 7.82
N ASN A 24 3.63 11.21 7.87
CA ASN A 24 2.58 11.17 8.89
C ASN A 24 2.94 10.26 10.09
N ASN A 25 4.19 9.77 10.21
CA ASN A 25 4.64 8.85 11.26
C ASN A 25 3.78 7.57 11.38
N ILE A 26 3.21 7.10 10.27
CA ILE A 26 2.46 5.84 10.25
C ILE A 26 3.46 4.70 10.04
N ALA A 27 3.49 3.73 10.96
CA ALA A 27 4.25 2.51 10.76
C ALA A 27 3.59 1.66 9.67
N PHE A 28 4.35 1.27 8.65
CA PHE A 28 3.87 0.40 7.58
C PHE A 28 4.88 -0.66 7.19
N GLU A 29 4.37 -1.80 6.75
CA GLU A 29 5.13 -2.91 6.17
C GLU A 29 5.10 -2.80 4.64
N GLU A 30 6.26 -2.66 4.01
CA GLU A 30 6.35 -2.69 2.55
C GLU A 30 6.47 -4.13 2.03
N ILE A 31 5.53 -4.53 1.18
CA ILE A 31 5.53 -5.81 0.48
C ILE A 31 5.80 -5.54 -1.00
N ASN A 32 7.02 -5.83 -1.45
CA ASN A 32 7.38 -5.69 -2.85
C ASN A 32 6.94 -6.93 -3.63
N ILE A 33 5.93 -6.77 -4.48
CA ILE A 33 5.35 -7.85 -5.27
C ILE A 33 6.33 -8.41 -6.32
N ASP A 34 7.34 -7.63 -6.72
CA ASP A 34 8.36 -8.12 -7.65
C ASP A 34 9.34 -9.08 -6.97
N ALA A 35 9.49 -8.97 -5.65
CA ALA A 35 10.32 -9.87 -4.85
C ALA A 35 9.51 -11.02 -4.24
N GLN A 36 8.19 -10.84 -4.11
CA GLN A 36 7.27 -11.82 -3.52
C GLN A 36 6.13 -12.12 -4.50
N PRO A 37 6.28 -13.12 -5.38
CA PRO A 37 5.24 -13.49 -6.33
C PRO A 37 3.92 -13.91 -5.65
N ASP A 38 3.98 -14.48 -4.45
CA ASP A 38 2.79 -14.84 -3.66
C ASP A 38 1.89 -13.63 -3.36
N ALA A 39 2.49 -12.44 -3.20
CA ALA A 39 1.74 -11.20 -2.98
C ALA A 39 0.97 -10.77 -4.23
N ILE A 40 1.45 -11.11 -5.43
CA ILE A 40 0.73 -10.85 -6.69
C ILE A 40 -0.55 -11.68 -6.72
N ASP A 41 -0.47 -12.96 -6.37
CA ASP A 41 -1.63 -13.85 -6.40
C ASP A 41 -2.65 -13.44 -5.34
N TRP A 42 -2.20 -13.06 -4.15
CA TRP A 42 -3.07 -12.46 -3.14
C TRP A 42 -3.80 -11.21 -3.66
N LEU A 43 -3.09 -10.28 -4.31
CA LEU A 43 -3.71 -9.09 -4.89
C LEU A 43 -4.78 -9.44 -5.94
N LYS A 44 -4.49 -10.41 -6.81
CA LYS A 44 -5.44 -10.88 -7.84
C LYS A 44 -6.67 -11.54 -7.23
N GLU A 45 -6.49 -12.36 -6.20
CA GLU A 45 -7.60 -13.01 -5.48
C GLU A 45 -8.54 -11.98 -4.83
N GLN A 46 -7.98 -10.87 -4.33
CA GLN A 46 -8.75 -9.75 -3.81
C GLN A 46 -9.37 -8.86 -4.91
N GLY A 47 -9.08 -9.12 -6.19
CA GLY A 47 -9.57 -8.36 -7.33
C GLY A 47 -8.80 -7.07 -7.62
N PHE A 48 -7.65 -6.86 -6.99
CA PHE A 48 -6.81 -5.70 -7.26
C PHE A 48 -5.96 -5.91 -8.52
N GLN A 49 -6.05 -4.96 -9.45
CA GLN A 49 -5.35 -5.01 -10.73
C GLN A 49 -4.21 -3.99 -10.84
N SER A 50 -4.04 -3.15 -9.81
CA SER A 50 -3.08 -2.05 -9.82
C SER A 50 -2.46 -1.85 -8.44
N VAL A 51 -1.24 -1.31 -8.43
CA VAL A 51 -0.49 -0.94 -7.24
C VAL A 51 -0.14 0.55 -7.27
N PRO A 52 0.01 1.23 -6.12
CA PRO A 52 0.10 0.68 -4.76
C PRO A 52 -1.24 0.23 -4.17
N VAL A 53 -1.25 -0.84 -3.38
CA VAL A 53 -2.40 -1.21 -2.54
C VAL A 53 -1.98 -1.07 -1.09
N ILE A 54 -2.69 -0.26 -0.32
CA ILE A 54 -2.44 -0.05 1.10
C ILE A 54 -3.57 -0.72 1.87
N THR A 55 -3.26 -1.71 2.68
CA THR A 55 -4.23 -2.42 3.51
C THR A 55 -3.94 -2.14 4.97
N SER A 56 -4.98 -1.88 5.74
CA SER A 56 -4.92 -1.76 7.20
C SER A 56 -5.95 -2.70 7.82
N GLU A 57 -5.93 -2.84 9.15
CA GLU A 57 -6.93 -3.65 9.88
C GLU A 57 -8.38 -3.24 9.60
N ALA A 58 -8.63 -1.97 9.25
CA ALA A 58 -9.98 -1.43 9.05
C ALA A 58 -10.31 -1.08 7.59
N THR A 59 -9.32 -0.66 6.81
CA THR A 59 -9.53 -0.07 5.47
C THR A 59 -8.49 -0.56 4.47
N THR A 60 -8.95 -0.80 3.24
CA THR A 60 -8.07 -1.01 2.08
C THR A 60 -8.19 0.16 1.11
N VAL A 61 -7.05 0.72 0.73
CA VAL A 61 -6.92 1.83 -0.20
C VAL A 61 -6.18 1.33 -1.43
N VAL A 62 -6.78 1.50 -2.60
CA VAL A 62 -6.18 1.12 -3.88
C VAL A 62 -5.71 2.38 -4.60
N GLY A 63 -4.46 2.37 -5.03
CA GLY A 63 -3.77 3.49 -5.65
C GLY A 63 -3.28 4.54 -4.64
N PHE A 64 -2.70 5.62 -5.17
CA PHE A 64 -2.29 6.76 -4.35
C PHE A 64 -3.49 7.68 -4.09
N ARG A 65 -4.13 7.52 -2.92
CA ARG A 65 -5.29 8.33 -2.49
C ARG A 65 -4.96 9.07 -1.19
N PRO A 66 -4.35 10.27 -1.25
CA PRO A 66 -3.93 11.00 -0.06
C PRO A 66 -5.09 11.29 0.90
N ASP A 67 -6.30 11.52 0.39
CA ASP A 67 -7.48 11.76 1.22
C ASP A 67 -7.84 10.56 2.12
N GLN A 68 -7.73 9.34 1.58
CA GLN A 68 -7.98 8.11 2.34
C GLN A 68 -6.79 7.75 3.24
N LEU A 69 -5.56 8.00 2.78
CA LEU A 69 -4.35 7.76 3.57
C LEU A 69 -4.30 8.64 4.83
N LYS A 70 -4.84 9.86 4.79
CA LYS A 70 -5.00 10.70 5.99
C LYS A 70 -5.86 10.05 7.07
N GLN A 71 -6.87 9.26 6.68
CA GLN A 71 -7.71 8.56 7.65
C GLN A 71 -6.95 7.46 8.39
N LEU A 72 -5.85 6.96 7.81
CA LEU A 72 -4.96 6.00 8.48
C LEU A 72 -4.00 6.68 9.47
N ALA A 73 -3.88 8.01 9.41
CA ALA A 73 -3.03 8.83 10.30
C ALA A 73 -3.76 9.34 11.55
N SER A 74 -5.10 9.18 11.59
CA SER A 74 -5.98 9.83 12.57
C SER A 74 -6.25 8.95 13.79
#